data_AF-A0A925S7H1-F1
#
_entry.id   AF-A0A925S7H1-F1
#
_cell.length_a   1.000
_cell.length_b   1.000
_cell.length_c   1.000
_cell.angle_alpha   90.00
_cell.angle_beta   90.00
_cell.angle_gamma   90.00
#
_symmetry.space_group_name_H-M   'P 1'
#
loop_
_entity.id
_entity.type
_entity.pdbx_description
1 polymer ?
#
loop_
_entity_poly.entity_id
_entity_poly.type
_entity_poly.pdbx_seq_one_letter_code
_entity_poly.pdbx_strand_id
1 'polypeptide(L)'
;MTPKKVEKTGISLPMLGMFWTALFSAVIVGFSFEVIKYWPLPQSVDPYFGGFTGAVWGLVVGGIAGLVLGYLTDDSHFDSPKVD
;
A
#
# COMPACT_ATOMS: atom_id res chain seq x y z
N MET A 1 -25.02 -28.78 -18.59
CA MET A 1 -24.67 -28.13 -17.31
C MET A 1 -24.07 -26.78 -17.65
N THR A 2 -24.75 -25.68 -17.33
CA THR A 2 -24.20 -24.34 -17.54
C THR A 2 -23.17 -24.04 -16.46
N PRO A 3 -21.97 -23.53 -16.80
CA PRO A 3 -20.95 -23.23 -15.81
C PRO A 3 -21.49 -22.17 -14.86
N LYS A 4 -21.52 -22.52 -13.58
CA LYS A 4 -21.97 -21.64 -12.50
C LYS A 4 -20.94 -20.53 -12.35
N LYS A 5 -21.32 -19.29 -12.70
CA LYS A 5 -20.49 -18.10 -12.57
C LYS A 5 -20.15 -17.91 -11.09
N VAL A 6 -18.93 -18.22 -10.70
CA VAL A 6 -18.46 -18.00 -9.31
C VAL A 6 -18.30 -16.49 -9.14
N GLU A 7 -19.26 -15.88 -8.48
CA GLU A 7 -19.24 -14.48 -8.10
C GLU A 7 -18.14 -14.32 -7.03
N LYS A 8 -16.95 -13.82 -7.41
CA LYS A 8 -15.89 -13.47 -6.46
C LYS A 8 -16.27 -12.15 -5.78
N THR A 9 -17.19 -12.22 -4.82
CA THR A 9 -17.66 -11.10 -3.99
C THR A 9 -16.68 -10.88 -2.82
N GLY A 10 -15.43 -10.53 -3.14
CA GLY A 10 -14.38 -10.34 -2.14
C GLY A 10 -13.44 -9.21 -2.54
N ILE A 11 -12.87 -8.53 -1.53
CA ILE A 11 -11.81 -7.52 -1.74
C ILE A 11 -10.67 -8.20 -2.50
N SER A 12 -10.26 -7.63 -3.63
CA SER A 12 -9.20 -8.19 -4.46
C SER A 12 -7.85 -8.17 -3.72
N LEU A 13 -6.97 -9.12 -4.03
CA LEU A 13 -5.60 -9.16 -3.49
C LEU A 13 -4.85 -7.82 -3.67
N PRO A 14 -4.96 -7.13 -4.82
CA PRO A 14 -4.41 -5.78 -4.99
C PRO A 14 -4.97 -4.75 -4.00
N MET A 15 -6.28 -4.79 -3.72
CA MET A 15 -6.91 -3.88 -2.76
C MET A 15 -6.48 -4.16 -1.31
N LEU A 16 -6.34 -5.42 -0.94
CA LEU A 16 -5.80 -5.81 0.37
C LEU A 16 -4.33 -5.40 0.51
N GLY A 17 -3.53 -5.63 -0.53
CA GLY A 17 -2.13 -5.21 -0.62
C GLY A 17 -2.01 -3.71 -0.39
N MET A 18 -2.73 -2.91 -1.18
CA MET A 18 -2.79 -1.46 -1.06
C MET A 18 -3.13 -1.00 0.36
N PHE A 19 -4.18 -1.56 0.96
CA PHE A 19 -4.65 -1.13 2.28
C PHE A 19 -3.62 -1.38 3.38
N TRP A 20 -3.06 -2.59 3.45
CA TRP A 20 -2.14 -2.96 4.51
C TRP A 20 -0.79 -2.25 4.37
N THR A 21 -0.22 -2.19 3.18
CA THR A 21 1.06 -1.48 3.00
C THR A 21 0.91 0.03 3.15
N ALA A 22 -0.22 0.63 2.75
CA ALA A 22 -0.49 2.04 3.02
C ALA A 22 -0.51 2.32 4.53
N LEU A 23 -1.22 1.48 5.29
CA LEU A 23 -1.33 1.63 6.74
C LEU A 23 0.04 1.49 7.42
N PHE A 24 0.80 0.43 7.12
CA PHE A 24 2.11 0.22 7.72
C PHE A 24 3.13 1.28 7.28
N SER A 25 3.11 1.68 6.00
CA SER A 25 4.02 2.71 5.50
C SER A 25 3.71 4.08 6.11
N ALA A 26 2.44 4.45 6.28
CA ALA A 26 2.06 5.68 6.99
C ALA A 26 2.63 5.73 8.41
N VAL A 27 2.54 4.62 9.15
CA VAL A 27 3.09 4.53 10.50
C VAL A 27 4.62 4.65 10.47
N ILE A 28 5.31 3.85 9.65
CA ILE A 28 6.77 3.82 9.59
C ILE A 28 7.34 5.18 9.16
N VAL A 29 6.82 5.77 8.09
CA VAL A 29 7.32 7.05 7.56
C VAL A 29 6.95 8.20 8.48
N GLY A 30 5.76 8.18 9.08
CA GLY A 30 5.36 9.18 10.08
C GLY A 30 6.28 9.18 11.30
N PHE A 31 6.58 8.00 11.87
CA PHE A 31 7.56 7.89 12.96
C PHE A 31 8.97 8.28 12.52
N SER A 32 9.38 7.93 11.30
CA SER A 32 10.69 8.30 10.76
C SER A 32 10.86 9.81 10.71
N PHE A 33 9.82 10.54 10.28
CA PHE A 33 9.85 12.01 10.23
C PHE A 33 9.90 12.62 11.62
N GLU A 34 9.20 12.02 12.60
CA GLU A 34 9.26 12.49 13.98
C GLU A 34 10.65 12.32 14.61
N VAL A 35 11.36 11.24 14.27
CA VAL A 35 12.75 11.02 14.69
C VAL A 35 13.73 11.95 13.96
N ILE A 36 13.51 12.20 12.67
CA ILE A 36 14.38 13.04 11.83
C ILE A 36 14.47 14.47 12.39
N LYS A 37 13.42 15.01 13.02
CA LYS A 37 13.45 16.34 13.65
C LYS A 37 14.55 16.53 14.71
N TYR A 38 15.02 15.44 15.33
CA TYR A 38 16.10 15.50 16.32
C TYR A 38 17.50 15.57 15.69
N TRP A 39 17.59 15.43 14.36
CA TRP A 39 18.82 15.67 13.61
C TRP A 39 18.91 17.15 13.18
N PRO A 40 20.13 17.69 13.02
CA PRO A 40 20.30 19.06 12.54
C PRO A 40 19.83 19.17 11.08
N LEU A 41 18.60 19.65 10.88
CA LEU A 41 18.04 19.99 9.57
C LEU A 41 18.18 21.47 9.25
N PRO A 42 18.34 21.84 7.98
CA PRO A 42 18.20 23.23 7.54
C PRO A 42 16.81 23.76 7.93
N GLN A 43 16.73 24.97 8.51
CA GLN A 43 15.45 25.57 8.90
C GLN A 43 14.46 25.74 7.73
N SER A 44 14.96 25.80 6.50
CA SER A 44 14.14 25.86 5.29
C SER A 44 13.31 24.60 5.03
N VAL A 45 13.68 23.46 5.62
CA VAL A 45 12.99 22.18 5.41
C VAL A 45 12.24 21.65 6.64
N ASP A 46 12.55 22.18 7.82
CA ASP A 46 11.91 21.86 9.11
C ASP A 46 10.36 21.84 9.09
N PRO A 47 9.65 22.82 8.49
CA PRO A 47 8.18 22.80 8.46
C PRO A 47 7.58 21.67 7.61
N TYR A 48 8.37 20.99 6.77
CA TYR A 48 7.91 19.91 5.91
C TYR A 48 8.11 18.51 6.51
N PHE A 49 8.94 18.37 7.55
CA PHE A 49 9.29 17.08 8.16
C PHE A 49 8.49 16.75 9.43
N GLY A 50 7.20 17.13 9.45
CA GLY A 50 6.28 16.74 10.51
C GLY A 50 5.90 15.25 10.42
N GLY A 51 5.68 14.58 11.57
CA GLY A 51 5.20 13.20 11.59
C GLY A 51 3.86 13.01 10.85
N PHE A 52 2.98 14.01 10.85
CA PHE A 52 1.75 13.99 10.03
C PHE A 52 2.06 14.01 8.53
N THR A 53 2.96 14.89 8.08
CA THR A 53 3.40 14.97 6.68
C THR A 53 4.06 13.67 6.24
N GLY A 54 4.88 13.07 7.11
CA GLY A 54 5.47 11.75 6.90
C GLY A 54 4.42 10.65 6.78
N ALA A 55 3.39 10.67 7.63
CA ALA A 55 2.31 9.69 7.58
C ALA A 55 1.49 9.80 6.30
N VAL A 56 1.17 11.01 5.84
CA VAL A 56 0.48 11.24 4.56
C VAL A 56 1.34 10.73 3.39
N TRP A 57 2.64 11.02 3.38
CA TRP A 57 3.55 10.50 2.36
C TRP A 57 3.65 8.98 2.37
N GLY A 58 3.77 8.38 3.56
CA GLY A 58 3.77 6.93 3.72
C GLY A 58 2.47 6.29 3.23
N LEU A 59 1.32 6.93 3.44
CA LEU A 59 0.03 6.44 2.94
C LEU A 59 0.01 6.41 1.41
N VAL A 60 0.42 7.50 0.76
CA VAL A 60 0.43 7.60 -0.71
C VAL A 60 1.41 6.60 -1.33
N VAL A 61 2.67 6.62 -0.89
CA VAL A 61 3.71 5.76 -1.46
C VAL A 61 3.45 4.29 -1.12
N GLY A 62 3.08 3.99 0.13
CA GLY A 62 2.74 2.64 0.57
C GLY A 62 1.50 2.08 -0.12
N GLY A 63 0.50 2.91 -0.40
CA GLY A 63 -0.69 2.51 -1.15
C GLY A 63 -0.36 2.13 -2.59
N ILE A 64 0.39 2.99 -3.30
CA ILE A 64 0.81 2.70 -4.69
C ILE A 64 1.68 1.43 -4.71
N ALA A 65 2.67 1.33 -3.82
CA ALA A 65 3.54 0.16 -3.75
C ALA A 65 2.77 -1.13 -3.42
N GLY A 66 1.79 -1.06 -2.51
CA GLY A 66 0.93 -2.17 -2.15
C GLY A 66 0.01 -2.63 -3.26
N LEU A 67 -0.51 -1.69 -4.03
CA LEU A 67 -1.33 -1.99 -5.20
C LEU A 67 -0.49 -2.73 -6.24
N VAL A 68 0.74 -2.26 -6.50
CA VAL A 68 1.67 -2.93 -7.43
C VAL A 68 2.04 -4.32 -6.91
N LEU A 69 2.43 -4.47 -5.65
CA LEU A 69 2.78 -5.76 -5.06
C LEU A 69 1.60 -6.72 -5.07
N GLY A 70 0.42 -6.25 -4.67
CA GLY A 70 -0.79 -7.06 -4.66
C GLY A 70 -1.21 -7.48 -6.07
N TYR A 71 -1.00 -6.63 -7.08
CA TYR A 71 -1.21 -6.99 -8.49
C TYR A 71 -0.20 -8.03 -8.99
N LEU A 72 1.09 -7.84 -8.69
CA LEU A 72 2.15 -8.78 -9.11
C LEU A 72 2.06 -10.14 -8.41
N THR A 73 1.44 -10.20 -7.23
CA THR A 73 1.26 -11.43 -6.44
C THR A 73 -0.10 -12.08 -6.72
N ASP A 74 -1.00 -11.41 -7.44
CA ASP A 74 -2.33 -11.94 -7.73
C ASP A 74 -2.27 -12.91 -8.91
N ASP A 75 -2.06 -14.18 -8.58
CA ASP A 75 -2.02 -15.28 -9.55
C ASP A 75 -3.38 -15.59 -10.20
N SER A 76 -4.46 -14.91 -9.81
CA SER A 76 -5.80 -15.16 -10.38
C SER A 76 -5.92 -14.88 -11.88
N HIS A 77 -4.94 -14.18 -12.47
CA HIS A 77 -4.83 -13.98 -13.92
C HIS A 77 -4.25 -15.20 -14.65
N PHE A 78 -3.62 -16.14 -13.94
CA PHE A 78 -3.04 -17.37 -14.50
C PHE A 78 -3.94 -18.60 -14.35
N ASP A 79 -5.11 -18.46 -13.70
CA ASP A 79 -6.17 -19.47 -13.69
C ASP A 79 -6.71 -19.65 -15.12
N SER A 80 -6.02 -20.49 -15.90
CA SER A 80 -6.49 -20.97 -17.20
C SER A 80 -7.83 -21.68 -16.99
N PRO A 81 -8.80 -21.57 -17.92
CA PRO A 81 -10.02 -22.34 -17.83
C PRO A 81 -9.64 -23.83 -17.73
N LYS A 82 -10.03 -24.47 -16.62
CA LYS A 82 -9.93 -25.93 -16.49
C LYS A 82 -10.76 -26.50 -17.63
N VAL A 83 -10.07 -27.04 -18.63
CA VAL A 83 -10.69 -27.87 -19.67
C VAL A 83 -10.99 -29.18 -18.96
N ASP A 84 -12.28 -29.40 -18.68
CA ASP A 84 -12.82 -30.63 -18.13
C ASP A 84 -12.52 -31.85 -19.02
#